data_AF-A0A1H1NZ30-F1
#
_entry.id   AF-A0A1H1NZ30-F1
#
_cell.length_a   1.000
_cell.length_b   1.000
_cell.length_c   1.000
_cell.angle_alpha   90.00
_cell.angle_beta   90.00
_cell.angle_gamma   90.00
#
_symmetry.space_group_name_H-M   'P 1'
#
loop_
_entity.id
_entity.type
_entity.pdbx_description
1 polymer ?
#
loop_
_entity_poly.entity_id
_entity_poly.type
_entity_poly.pdbx_seq_one_letter_code
_entity_poly.pdbx_strand_id
1 'polypeptide(L)'
;MATKTNIMSIKGVQNKSIGFILVLFILLVIVTSILSIKPFGNESIIEEESSGIEAAETFSVFNQTGYVLNLASSTNTRPVSGRIVDGSFQSLVLNNPGANGGVTYNAVTNSNSQVGNFSAVLSPAGFILSVTSGVIVPVLLNPFRIVVRHR
;
A
#
# COMPACT_ATOMS: atom_id res chain seq x y z
N MET A 1 8.33 -10.13 84.02
CA MET A 1 7.66 -8.85 83.70
C MET A 1 7.41 -8.85 82.20
N ALA A 2 6.18 -9.13 81.76
CA ALA A 2 5.86 -9.30 80.33
C ALA A 2 5.28 -7.99 79.76
N THR A 3 5.96 -7.43 78.78
CA THR A 3 5.51 -6.24 78.04
C THR A 3 4.37 -6.61 77.09
N LYS A 4 3.18 -6.06 77.38
CA LYS A 4 1.97 -6.21 76.58
C LYS A 4 2.03 -5.26 75.38
N THR A 5 2.23 -5.81 74.18
CA THR A 5 2.23 -5.03 72.94
C THR A 5 0.79 -4.59 72.62
N ASN A 6 0.51 -3.30 72.78
CA ASN A 6 -0.75 -2.69 72.34
C ASN A 6 -0.74 -2.59 70.81
N ILE A 7 -1.57 -3.39 70.16
CA ILE A 7 -1.80 -3.31 68.72
C ILE A 7 -2.85 -2.20 68.50
N MET A 8 -2.40 -1.05 68.02
CA MET A 8 -3.27 0.06 67.66
C MET A 8 -4.05 -0.31 66.39
N SER A 9 -5.37 -0.43 66.51
CA SER A 9 -6.27 -0.67 65.38
C SER A 9 -6.33 0.59 64.51
N ILE A 10 -5.72 0.53 63.32
CA ILE A 10 -5.90 1.54 62.27
C ILE A 10 -7.30 1.36 61.70
N LYS A 11 -8.28 2.05 62.29
CA LYS A 11 -9.59 2.26 61.68
C LYS A 11 -9.45 3.34 60.61
N GLY A 12 -9.77 3.01 59.36
CA GLY A 12 -10.04 4.04 58.36
C GLY A 12 -9.59 3.79 56.92
N VAL A 13 -9.54 2.55 56.43
CA VAL A 13 -9.55 2.35 54.97
C VAL A 13 -11.02 2.32 54.54
N GLN A 14 -11.57 3.49 54.21
CA GLN A 14 -12.87 3.57 53.55
C GLN A 14 -12.73 2.94 52.16
N ASN A 15 -13.23 1.71 52.00
CA ASN A 15 -13.30 0.94 50.76
C ASN A 15 -14.18 1.57 49.64
N LYS A 16 -14.41 2.89 49.67
CA LYS A 16 -15.20 3.60 48.64
C LYS A 16 -14.44 3.84 47.34
N SER A 17 -13.11 3.71 47.35
CA SER A 17 -12.27 4.14 46.21
C SER A 17 -12.16 3.11 45.09
N ILE A 18 -12.17 1.81 45.40
CA ILE A 18 -11.92 0.78 44.37
C ILE A 18 -13.02 0.72 43.30
N GLY A 19 -14.29 0.90 43.71
CA GLY A 19 -15.42 0.94 42.79
C GLY A 19 -15.37 2.18 41.89
N PHE A 20 -14.99 3.33 42.45
CA PHE A 20 -14.83 4.56 41.68
C PHE A 20 -13.69 4.44 40.66
N ILE A 21 -12.55 3.88 41.05
CA ILE A 21 -11.42 3.61 40.14
C ILE A 21 -11.83 2.66 39.02
N LEU A 22 -12.58 1.61 39.34
CA LEU A 22 -13.05 0.62 38.35
C LEU A 22 -14.04 1.24 37.37
N VAL A 23 -14.97 2.08 37.86
CA VAL A 23 -15.88 2.85 37.00
C VAL A 23 -15.11 3.79 36.08
N LEU A 24 -14.11 4.50 36.59
CA LEU A 24 -13.31 5.45 35.82
C LEU A 24 -12.48 4.74 34.74
N PHE A 25 -11.94 3.56 35.05
CA PHE A 25 -11.21 2.73 34.10
C PHE A 25 -12.13 2.18 32.99
N ILE A 26 -13.32 1.70 33.33
CA ILE A 26 -14.32 1.28 32.33
C ILE A 26 -14.72 2.45 31.43
N LEU A 27 -14.96 3.63 32.02
CA LEU A 27 -15.30 4.83 31.26
C LEU A 27 -14.18 5.25 30.31
N LEU A 28 -12.92 5.18 30.76
CA LEU A 28 -11.75 5.45 29.93
C LEU A 28 -11.67 4.48 28.76
N VAL A 29 -11.84 3.18 29.01
CA VAL A 29 -11.84 2.15 27.96
C VAL A 29 -12.92 2.46 26.92
N ILE A 30 -14.16 2.72 27.35
CA ILE A 30 -15.26 3.07 26.44
C ILE A 30 -14.94 4.31 25.61
N VAL A 31 -14.45 5.39 26.23
CA VAL A 31 -14.10 6.63 25.53
C VAL A 31 -12.98 6.39 24.51
N THR A 32 -11.94 5.63 24.87
CA THR A 32 -10.87 5.27 23.94
C THR A 32 -11.35 4.33 22.82
N SER A 33 -12.29 3.42 23.09
CA SER A 33 -12.90 2.57 22.07
C SER A 33 -13.75 3.36 21.07
N ILE A 34 -14.48 4.39 21.54
CA ILE A 34 -15.28 5.26 20.66
C ILE A 34 -14.37 6.21 19.87
N LEU A 35 -13.30 6.75 20.47
CA LEU A 35 -12.31 7.59 19.78
C LEU A 35 -11.43 6.79 18.81
N SER A 36 -11.28 5.49 19.03
CA SER A 36 -10.58 4.57 18.11
C SER A 36 -11.48 4.07 16.96
N ILE A 37 -12.69 4.62 16.82
CA ILE A 37 -13.49 4.49 15.59
C ILE A 37 -12.81 5.35 14.52
N LYS A 38 -11.85 4.72 13.84
CA LYS A 38 -11.41 5.11 12.50
C LYS A 38 -12.68 5.27 11.64
N PRO A 39 -12.84 6.37 10.88
CA PRO A 39 -14.01 6.54 10.05
C PRO A 39 -14.11 5.33 9.11
N PHE A 40 -15.25 4.64 9.20
CA PHE A 40 -15.58 3.51 8.34
C PHE A 40 -15.44 3.93 6.88
N GLY A 41 -14.59 3.18 6.18
CA GLY A 41 -14.31 3.32 4.76
C GLY A 41 -13.68 2.04 4.25
N ASN A 42 -14.53 1.00 4.17
CA ASN A 42 -14.38 -0.25 3.42
C ASN A 42 -13.54 -1.39 4.02
N GLU A 43 -14.21 -2.54 4.13
CA GLU A 43 -13.75 -3.83 4.62
C GLU A 43 -12.68 -4.46 3.70
N SER A 44 -11.60 -4.98 4.28
CA SER A 44 -11.25 -6.40 4.18
C SER A 44 -10.07 -6.71 5.11
N ILE A 45 -10.28 -7.70 5.95
CA ILE A 45 -9.36 -8.30 6.92
C ILE A 45 -8.09 -8.80 6.22
N ILE A 46 -6.93 -8.25 6.58
CA ILE A 46 -5.64 -8.97 6.54
C ILE A 46 -4.89 -8.57 7.81
N GLU A 47 -4.85 -9.51 8.76
CA GLU A 47 -3.89 -9.51 9.86
C GLU A 47 -2.49 -9.82 9.30
N GLU A 48 -1.49 -9.27 9.98
CA GLU A 48 -0.06 -9.54 9.81
C GLU A 48 0.55 -9.02 8.51
N GLU A 49 1.23 -7.87 8.58
CA GLU A 49 2.66 -7.78 8.31
C GLU A 49 3.13 -6.35 8.59
N SER A 50 4.21 -6.27 9.36
CA SER A 50 5.16 -5.16 9.47
C SER A 50 4.86 -3.93 8.62
N SER A 51 4.40 -2.85 9.27
CA SER A 51 4.35 -1.50 8.70
C SER A 51 5.74 -0.89 8.58
N GLY A 52 6.68 -1.61 7.96
CA GLY A 52 7.82 -1.04 7.28
C GLY A 52 7.40 -0.77 5.85
N ILE A 53 7.76 0.38 5.31
CA ILE A 53 7.54 0.71 3.89
C ILE A 53 8.40 -0.26 3.06
N GLU A 54 7.93 -1.48 2.85
CA GLU A 54 8.42 -2.32 1.76
C GLU A 54 7.90 -1.65 0.49
N ALA A 55 8.70 -0.72 -0.03
CA ALA A 55 8.47 -0.14 -1.35
C ALA A 55 8.31 -1.32 -2.30
N ALA A 56 7.09 -1.55 -2.79
CA ALA A 56 6.83 -2.75 -3.55
C ALA A 56 7.84 -2.87 -4.66
N GLU A 57 8.58 -3.96 -4.61
CA GLU A 57 9.70 -4.12 -5.51
C GLU A 57 9.20 -4.49 -6.90
N THR A 58 7.93 -4.90 -7.03
CA THR A 58 7.38 -5.46 -8.25
C THR A 58 6.15 -4.70 -8.72
N PHE A 59 6.03 -4.47 -10.03
CA PHE A 59 4.82 -4.03 -10.70
C PHE A 59 4.63 -4.76 -12.02
N SER A 60 3.41 -4.77 -12.53
CA SER A 60 3.06 -5.45 -13.77
C SER A 60 2.38 -4.53 -14.77
N VAL A 61 2.74 -4.68 -16.03
CA VAL A 61 2.13 -3.98 -17.18
C VAL A 61 1.34 -5.00 -17.98
N PHE A 62 0.02 -4.85 -18.03
CA PHE A 62 -0.90 -5.67 -18.81
C PHE A 62 -1.31 -4.91 -20.07
N ASN A 63 -1.15 -5.55 -21.22
CA ASN A 63 -1.54 -4.99 -22.50
C ASN A 63 -2.95 -5.47 -22.89
N GLN A 64 -3.88 -4.53 -23.02
CA GLN A 64 -5.25 -4.74 -23.51
C GLN A 64 -5.59 -3.69 -24.59
N THR A 65 -4.61 -3.35 -25.44
CA THR A 65 -4.73 -2.25 -26.40
C THR A 65 -5.11 -2.70 -27.81
N GLY A 66 -5.01 -4.00 -28.13
CA GLY A 66 -5.03 -4.48 -29.51
C GLY A 66 -3.74 -4.20 -30.29
N TYR A 67 -2.75 -3.55 -29.67
CA TYR A 67 -1.43 -3.25 -30.24
C TYR A 67 -0.33 -4.01 -29.53
N VAL A 68 0.89 -3.93 -30.06
CA VAL A 68 2.09 -4.41 -29.38
C VAL A 68 2.70 -3.25 -28.60
N LEU A 69 3.04 -3.48 -27.32
CA LEU A 69 3.86 -2.52 -26.55
C LEU A 69 5.32 -2.89 -26.72
N ASN A 70 6.08 -2.05 -27.43
CA ASN A 70 7.53 -2.16 -27.53
C ASN A 70 8.18 -1.25 -26.49
N LEU A 71 9.10 -1.79 -25.73
CA LEU A 71 9.84 -1.00 -24.75
C LEU A 71 10.75 -0.01 -25.48
N ALA A 72 10.61 1.27 -25.14
CA ALA A 72 11.45 2.35 -25.63
C ALA A 72 12.64 2.60 -24.69
N SER A 73 12.40 2.57 -23.37
CA SER A 73 13.44 2.79 -22.36
C SER A 73 13.04 2.16 -21.03
N SER A 74 14.03 1.81 -20.22
CA SER A 74 13.83 1.37 -18.83
C SER A 74 14.90 1.92 -17.91
N THR A 75 14.57 2.07 -16.63
CA THR A 75 15.47 2.55 -15.58
C THR A 75 15.19 1.77 -14.31
N ASN A 76 16.22 1.22 -13.67
CA ASN A 76 16.11 0.52 -12.39
C ASN A 76 15.04 -0.59 -12.36
N THR A 77 14.84 -1.34 -13.46
CA THR A 77 13.84 -2.43 -13.54
C THR A 77 14.41 -3.68 -14.21
N ARG A 78 13.88 -4.87 -13.89
CA ARG A 78 14.17 -6.18 -14.50
C ARG A 78 12.99 -7.17 -14.33
N PRO A 79 12.81 -8.20 -15.17
CA PRO A 79 13.41 -8.36 -16.47
C PRO A 79 12.84 -7.32 -17.43
N VAL A 80 13.69 -6.81 -18.30
CA VAL A 80 13.31 -5.82 -19.30
C VAL A 80 13.02 -6.58 -20.61
N SER A 81 11.84 -7.17 -20.73
CA SER A 81 11.32 -7.62 -22.02
C SER A 81 11.09 -6.42 -22.93
N GLY A 82 11.58 -6.53 -24.17
CA GLY A 82 11.39 -5.49 -25.18
C GLY A 82 9.97 -5.42 -25.73
N ARG A 83 9.11 -6.42 -25.47
CA ARG A 83 7.81 -6.57 -26.13
C ARG A 83 6.74 -7.17 -25.21
N ILE A 84 5.56 -6.56 -25.20
CA ILE A 84 4.34 -7.11 -24.59
C ILE A 84 3.26 -7.16 -25.68
N VAL A 85 2.87 -8.35 -26.11
CA VAL A 85 1.79 -8.53 -27.10
C VAL A 85 0.42 -8.32 -26.46
N ASP A 86 -0.60 -8.11 -27.28
CA ASP A 86 -1.97 -7.92 -26.78
C ASP A 86 -2.45 -9.13 -25.96
N GLY A 87 -3.20 -8.86 -24.90
CA GLY A 87 -3.67 -9.86 -23.93
C GLY A 87 -2.58 -10.40 -22.99
N SER A 88 -1.30 -10.03 -23.17
CA SER A 88 -0.19 -10.47 -22.33
C SER A 88 0.21 -9.43 -21.28
N PHE A 89 1.05 -9.85 -20.34
CA PHE A 89 1.60 -8.97 -19.33
C PHE A 89 3.08 -9.22 -19.10
N GLN A 90 3.73 -8.23 -18.51
CA GLN A 90 5.10 -8.32 -18.04
C GLN A 90 5.15 -7.91 -16.58
N SER A 91 5.77 -8.76 -15.76
CA SER A 91 6.14 -8.40 -14.39
C SER A 91 7.54 -7.79 -14.38
N LEU A 92 7.69 -6.69 -13.66
CA LEU A 92 8.90 -5.87 -13.56
C LEU A 92 9.22 -5.70 -12.08
N VAL A 93 10.48 -5.90 -11.73
CA VAL A 93 11.06 -5.80 -10.39
C VAL A 93 12.09 -4.68 -10.39
N LEU A 94 12.14 -3.87 -9.35
CA LEU A 94 13.16 -2.84 -9.16
C LEU A 94 14.52 -3.49 -8.91
N ASN A 95 15.59 -2.96 -9.52
CA ASN A 95 16.94 -3.45 -9.21
C ASN A 95 17.42 -2.96 -7.84
N ASN A 96 17.04 -1.74 -7.49
CA ASN A 96 17.29 -1.10 -6.22
C ASN A 96 15.95 -0.66 -5.59
N PRO A 97 15.42 -1.44 -4.63
CA PRO A 97 14.26 -1.08 -3.83
C PRO A 97 14.50 0.24 -3.10
N GLY A 98 13.52 1.14 -3.10
CA GLY A 98 13.66 2.47 -2.49
C GLY A 98 14.20 3.57 -3.42
N ALA A 99 14.57 3.23 -4.66
CA ALA A 99 14.84 4.19 -5.73
C ALA A 99 13.73 4.17 -6.78
N ASN A 100 13.61 5.25 -7.55
CA ASN A 100 12.66 5.30 -8.67
C ASN A 100 13.07 4.26 -9.73
N GLY A 101 12.10 3.51 -10.24
CA GLY A 101 12.28 2.69 -11.42
C GLY A 101 11.08 2.75 -12.32
N GLY A 102 11.29 2.55 -13.61
CA GLY A 102 10.27 2.81 -14.58
C GLY A 102 10.60 2.34 -15.98
N VAL A 103 9.57 2.40 -16.80
CA VAL A 103 9.54 1.88 -18.16
C VAL A 103 8.74 2.82 -19.03
N THR A 104 9.17 2.96 -20.27
CA THR A 104 8.46 3.69 -21.32
C THR A 104 8.18 2.71 -22.44
N TYR A 105 6.93 2.65 -22.89
CA TYR A 105 6.52 1.81 -24.01
C TYR A 105 5.92 2.65 -25.13
N ASN A 106 6.20 2.23 -26.36
CA ASN A 106 5.52 2.66 -27.56
C ASN A 106 4.49 1.59 -27.95
N ALA A 107 3.23 1.98 -28.12
CA ALA A 107 2.24 1.13 -28.76
C ALA A 107 2.44 1.18 -30.27
N VAL A 108 2.58 0.02 -30.90
CA VAL A 108 2.81 -0.10 -32.34
C VAL A 108 1.81 -1.06 -33.00
N THR A 109 1.44 -0.76 -34.24
CA THR A 109 0.65 -1.67 -35.10
C THR A 109 1.48 -2.88 -35.53
N ASN A 110 0.83 -3.86 -36.17
CA ASN A 110 1.51 -4.99 -36.82
C ASN A 110 2.47 -4.57 -37.94
N SER A 111 2.30 -3.35 -38.49
CA SER A 111 3.20 -2.74 -39.48
C SER A 111 4.30 -1.89 -38.84
N ASN A 112 4.52 -1.98 -37.53
CA ASN A 112 5.49 -1.19 -36.75
C ASN A 112 5.28 0.33 -36.79
N SER A 113 4.04 0.78 -37.04
CA SER A 113 3.70 2.20 -36.94
C SER A 113 3.34 2.54 -35.50
N GLN A 114 3.96 3.58 -34.94
CA GLN A 114 3.65 4.04 -33.58
C GLN A 114 2.29 4.73 -33.52
N VAL A 115 1.43 4.24 -32.63
CA VAL A 115 0.06 4.75 -32.40
C VAL A 115 -0.12 5.35 -31.01
N GLY A 116 0.88 5.22 -30.13
CA GLY A 116 0.90 5.88 -28.84
C GLY A 116 2.15 5.61 -28.02
N ASN A 117 2.25 6.29 -26.88
CA ASN A 117 3.33 6.16 -25.92
C ASN A 117 2.82 6.43 -24.50
N PHE A 118 3.31 5.63 -23.55
CA PHE A 118 3.15 5.92 -22.14
C PHE A 118 4.41 5.57 -21.35
N SER A 119 4.55 6.18 -20.18
CA SER A 119 5.56 5.82 -19.18
C SER A 119 4.91 5.46 -17.86
N ALA A 120 5.55 4.54 -17.15
CA ALA A 120 5.18 4.05 -15.85
C ALA A 120 6.39 4.09 -14.93
N VAL A 121 6.28 4.79 -13.80
CA VAL A 121 7.35 4.90 -12.80
C VAL A 121 6.79 4.48 -11.44
N LEU A 122 7.45 3.52 -10.82
CA LEU A 122 7.28 3.18 -9.42
C LEU A 122 8.33 3.91 -8.60
N SER A 123 7.87 4.67 -7.61
CA SER A 123 8.70 5.41 -6.66
C SER A 123 8.33 4.99 -5.22
N PRO A 124 9.18 5.29 -4.22
CA PRO A 124 8.81 5.09 -2.82
C PRO A 124 7.54 5.85 -2.41
N ALA A 125 7.21 6.94 -3.12
CA ALA A 125 6.01 7.73 -2.88
C ALA A 125 4.76 7.19 -3.60
N GLY A 126 4.91 6.16 -4.44
CA GLY A 126 3.83 5.54 -5.19
C GLY A 126 4.05 5.52 -6.71
N PHE A 127 2.96 5.32 -7.45
CA PHE A 127 2.96 5.10 -8.88
C PHE A 127 2.71 6.39 -9.68
N ILE A 128 3.51 6.63 -10.71
CA ILE A 128 3.35 7.73 -11.65
C ILE A 128 3.10 7.16 -13.03
N LEU A 129 1.96 7.51 -13.63
CA LEU A 129 1.61 7.17 -15.00
C LEU A 129 1.55 8.44 -15.84
N SER A 130 2.16 8.41 -17.03
CA SER A 130 2.08 9.50 -17.99
C SER A 130 1.79 8.96 -19.37
N VAL A 131 0.89 9.63 -20.10
CA VAL A 131 0.62 9.36 -21.51
C VAL A 131 1.19 10.51 -22.31
N THR A 132 2.19 10.22 -23.12
CA THR A 132 2.83 11.25 -23.95
C THR A 132 2.02 11.50 -25.22
N SER A 133 1.45 10.45 -25.82
CA SER A 133 0.68 10.56 -27.06
C SER A 133 -0.17 9.32 -27.36
N GLY A 134 -1.15 9.49 -28.26
CA GLY A 134 -1.82 8.40 -28.94
C GLY A 134 -3.16 7.94 -28.37
N VAL A 135 -3.62 6.80 -28.88
CA VAL A 135 -4.94 6.21 -28.61
C VAL A 135 -4.96 5.25 -27.43
N ILE A 136 -3.93 5.27 -26.58
CA ILE A 136 -3.81 4.36 -25.44
C ILE A 136 -4.09 5.07 -24.10
N VAL A 137 -4.56 4.30 -23.12
CA VAL A 137 -4.84 4.75 -21.75
C VAL A 137 -4.28 3.72 -20.76
N PRO A 138 -3.18 4.02 -20.06
CA PRO A 138 -2.74 3.25 -18.91
C PRO A 138 -3.62 3.59 -17.70
N VAL A 139 -4.10 2.56 -17.03
CA VAL A 139 -4.93 2.66 -15.83
C VAL A 139 -4.27 1.84 -14.73
N LEU A 140 -4.11 2.44 -13.55
CA LEU A 140 -3.67 1.74 -12.36
C LEU A 140 -4.88 1.04 -11.72
N LEU A 141 -4.94 -0.29 -11.75
CA LEU A 141 -6.05 -1.06 -11.14
C LEU A 141 -5.82 -1.37 -9.67
N ASN A 142 -4.57 -1.57 -9.29
CA ASN A 142 -4.11 -1.76 -7.91
C ASN A 142 -2.69 -1.15 -7.83
N PRO A 143 -2.07 -1.00 -6.64
CA PRO A 143 -0.86 -0.19 -6.52
C PRO A 143 0.32 -0.69 -7.36
N PHE A 144 0.26 -1.91 -7.89
CA PHE A 144 1.34 -2.57 -8.63
C PHE A 144 0.88 -3.15 -9.98
N ARG A 145 -0.32 -2.81 -10.46
CA ARG A 145 -0.88 -3.36 -11.70
C ARG A 145 -1.39 -2.26 -12.61
N ILE A 146 -0.69 -2.10 -13.72
CA ILE A 146 -1.06 -1.20 -14.80
C ILE A 146 -1.76 -2.00 -15.88
N VAL A 147 -2.88 -1.51 -16.35
CA VAL A 147 -3.58 -2.05 -17.52
C VAL A 147 -3.63 -0.97 -18.58
N VAL A 148 -3.08 -1.25 -19.75
CA VAL A 148 -3.07 -0.34 -20.89
C VAL A 148 -4.20 -0.72 -21.83
N ARG A 149 -5.10 0.22 -22.13
CA ARG A 149 -6.29 0.01 -22.98
C ARG A 149 -6.28 0.94 -24.19
N HIS A 150 -7.04 0.59 -25.21
CA HIS A 150 -7.39 1.52 -26.29
C HIS A 150 -8.45 2.53 -25.80
N ARG A 151 -8.40 3.77 -26.29
CA ARG A 151 -9.39 4.84 -26.02
C ARG A 151 -10.76 4.56 -26.64
#